data_AF-A0AA85EJQ4-F1
#
_entry.id   AF-A0AA85EJQ4-F1
#
_cell.length_a   1.000
_cell.length_b   1.000
_cell.length_c   1.000
_cell.angle_alpha   90.00
_cell.angle_beta   90.00
_cell.angle_gamma   90.00
#
_symmetry.space_group_name_H-M   'P 1'
#
loop_
_entity.id
_entity.type
_entity.pdbx_description
1 polymer ?
#
loop_
_entity_poly.entity_id
_entity_poly.type
_entity_poly.pdbx_seq_one_letter_code
_entity_poly.pdbx_strand_id
1 'polypeptide(L)'
;MNPLLDVLTGFDNTGNVHLWFSEILLAHSMFLDCLYPGLWNELYKNFDDHPIENVCELCAGMTGAAGLALSLRKYSNIFKTSYVLITDGNDQCVASISSIIEHNSKRLLDNCNLDQPFLLHMDVKNIRWPEDSSSSLIAELDESLIHRFDLIMAADCFFDQSYHFSMLNTINRLLSLQSGSTFLAISPLRGNSLHNFINLAYQMEQTYSWTVKLISPSDYLSSQFISYLIDESNRLQFTDSELDSKIVVGGFALFASAVYIRFYKLTVTRPNKYLCPMSQCSPLIKNMSWGSITVETISEDGTINPNKLITYRDAKLWPNGSRAWDWNESGTGHFAGIQKQDVDELLSYKPNIIILSKGVLSQLKVSQSLIDYINQSNPHIKVMVETSKKAFKLYNEYAIQGERVAALIHTTC
;
A
#
# COMPACT_ATOMS: atom_id res chain seq x y z
N MET A 1 19.45 -38.31 25.71
CA MET A 1 19.85 -38.20 24.29
C MET A 1 20.78 -37.02 24.17
N ASN A 2 21.93 -37.19 23.51
CA ASN A 2 22.94 -36.14 23.36
C ASN A 2 22.61 -35.36 22.08
N PRO A 3 22.11 -34.11 22.16
CA PRO A 3 21.59 -33.37 21.00
C PRO A 3 22.64 -33.11 19.91
N LEU A 4 23.93 -33.23 20.24
CA LEU A 4 25.02 -33.14 19.27
C LEU A 4 25.12 -34.35 18.34
N LEU A 5 24.65 -35.53 18.77
CA LEU A 5 24.75 -36.75 17.95
C LEU A 5 23.73 -36.75 16.81
N ASP A 6 22.51 -36.25 17.03
CA ASP A 6 21.44 -36.22 16.01
C ASP A 6 21.79 -35.30 14.83
N VAL A 7 22.49 -34.19 15.09
CA VAL A 7 23.00 -33.26 14.04
C VAL A 7 24.12 -33.90 13.22
N LEU A 8 24.96 -34.73 13.84
CA LEU A 8 26.10 -35.37 13.19
C LEU A 8 25.72 -36.67 12.43
N THR A 9 24.59 -37.29 12.77
CA THR A 9 24.07 -38.49 12.07
C THR A 9 22.97 -38.17 11.05
N GLY A 10 22.57 -36.91 10.92
CA GLY A 10 21.48 -36.44 10.05
C GLY A 10 21.80 -36.62 8.57
N PHE A 11 21.43 -37.77 8.01
CA PHE A 11 21.38 -38.01 6.57
C PHE A 11 20.27 -37.17 5.88
N ASP A 12 19.38 -36.57 6.68
CA ASP A 12 18.24 -35.74 6.29
C ASP A 12 18.15 -34.50 7.21
N ASN A 13 18.03 -33.31 6.62
CA ASN A 13 17.85 -32.02 7.31
C ASN A 13 16.37 -31.57 7.28
N THR A 14 15.44 -32.42 6.84
CA THR A 14 14.01 -32.15 6.86
C THR A 14 13.54 -31.87 8.29
N GLY A 15 12.90 -30.70 8.50
CA GLY A 15 12.50 -30.22 9.82
C GLY A 15 13.48 -29.24 10.49
N ASN A 16 14.73 -29.14 10.00
CA ASN A 16 15.72 -28.15 10.46
C ASN A 16 15.73 -26.85 9.62
N VAL A 17 15.09 -26.86 8.44
CA VAL A 17 14.95 -25.69 7.58
C VAL A 17 13.65 -24.97 7.93
N HIS A 18 13.77 -23.79 8.56
CA HIS A 18 12.65 -22.96 9.01
C HIS A 18 12.17 -21.94 7.96
N LEU A 19 12.67 -22.03 6.72
CA LEU A 19 12.37 -21.09 5.63
C LEU A 19 11.67 -21.82 4.47
N TRP A 20 10.57 -21.24 4.01
CA TRP A 20 9.88 -21.76 2.82
C TRP A 20 10.60 -21.34 1.55
N PHE A 21 10.56 -22.17 0.49
CA PHE A 21 11.22 -21.84 -0.77
C PHE A 21 10.70 -20.54 -1.40
N SER A 22 9.40 -20.27 -1.31
CA SER A 22 8.81 -19.02 -1.77
C SER A 22 9.32 -17.80 -1.01
N GLU A 23 9.55 -17.93 0.31
CA GLU A 23 10.10 -16.89 1.17
C GLU A 23 11.56 -16.59 0.79
N ILE A 24 12.37 -17.63 0.58
CA ILE A 24 13.76 -17.50 0.11
C ILE A 24 13.80 -16.84 -1.27
N LEU A 25 12.93 -17.30 -2.19
CA LEU A 25 12.92 -16.79 -3.56
C LEU A 25 12.46 -15.34 -3.63
N LEU A 26 11.49 -14.94 -2.79
CA LEU A 26 11.09 -13.54 -2.62
C LEU A 26 12.28 -12.69 -2.17
N ALA A 27 12.92 -13.09 -1.07
CA ALA A 27 14.06 -12.37 -0.50
C ALA A 27 15.22 -12.24 -1.51
N HIS A 28 15.54 -13.34 -2.19
CA HIS A 28 16.59 -13.38 -3.21
C HIS A 28 16.26 -12.46 -4.40
N SER A 29 15.01 -12.44 -4.85
CA SER A 29 14.56 -11.57 -5.95
C SER A 29 14.63 -10.08 -5.61
N MET A 30 14.41 -9.72 -4.34
CA MET A 30 14.56 -8.35 -3.87
C MET A 30 16.04 -7.97 -3.68
N PHE A 31 16.90 -8.94 -3.37
CA PHE A 31 18.33 -8.70 -3.16
C PHE A 31 19.17 -8.66 -4.44
N LEU A 32 18.86 -9.50 -5.45
CA LEU A 32 19.69 -9.70 -6.65
C LEU A 32 18.90 -9.45 -7.94
N ASP A 33 18.83 -8.20 -8.37
CA ASP A 33 18.06 -7.78 -9.56
C ASP A 33 18.51 -8.44 -10.88
N CYS A 34 19.81 -8.64 -11.08
CA CYS A 34 20.38 -9.19 -12.32
C CYS A 34 19.90 -10.60 -12.65
N LEU A 35 19.43 -11.37 -11.67
CA LEU A 35 18.88 -12.72 -11.86
C LEU A 35 17.37 -12.73 -12.13
N TYR A 36 16.70 -11.59 -11.90
CA TYR A 36 15.26 -11.42 -12.09
C TYR A 36 14.94 -10.22 -12.99
N PRO A 37 15.58 -10.09 -14.17
CA PRO A 37 15.50 -8.89 -14.99
C PRO A 37 14.06 -8.57 -15.40
N GLY A 38 13.22 -9.58 -15.64
CA GLY A 38 11.83 -9.38 -16.00
C GLY A 38 10.98 -8.89 -14.84
N LEU A 39 11.17 -9.43 -13.62
CA LEU A 39 10.51 -8.91 -12.42
C LEU A 39 10.86 -7.44 -12.19
N TRP A 40 12.14 -7.11 -12.29
CA TRP A 40 12.62 -5.75 -12.06
C TRP A 40 12.13 -4.79 -13.13
N ASN A 41 12.09 -5.21 -14.39
CA ASN A 41 11.48 -4.42 -15.47
C ASN A 41 9.99 -4.13 -15.20
N GLU A 42 9.26 -5.11 -14.65
CA GLU A 42 7.86 -4.90 -14.25
C GLU A 42 7.72 -3.93 -13.08
N LEU A 43 8.64 -3.95 -12.10
CA LEU A 43 8.66 -2.96 -11.02
C LEU A 43 9.03 -1.57 -11.54
N TYR A 44 10.08 -1.44 -12.37
CA TYR A 44 10.46 -0.16 -12.98
C TYR A 44 9.31 0.46 -13.78
N LYS A 45 8.59 -0.34 -14.59
CA LYS A 45 7.42 0.16 -15.34
C LYS A 45 6.27 0.61 -14.45
N ASN A 46 6.07 -0.06 -13.32
CA ASN A 46 4.99 0.25 -12.39
C ASN A 46 5.26 1.56 -11.64
N PHE A 47 6.47 1.71 -11.09
CA PHE A 47 6.83 2.84 -10.23
C PHE A 47 7.41 4.03 -11.02
N ASP A 48 7.83 3.83 -12.27
CA ASP A 48 8.42 4.86 -13.14
C ASP A 48 9.59 5.59 -12.44
N ASP A 49 9.53 6.92 -12.29
CA ASP A 49 10.51 7.74 -11.55
C ASP A 49 10.20 7.87 -10.04
N HIS A 50 9.14 7.23 -9.53
CA HIS A 50 8.78 7.33 -8.12
C HIS A 50 9.53 6.30 -7.26
N PRO A 51 10.23 6.74 -6.19
CA PRO A 51 10.94 5.82 -5.34
C PRO A 51 9.98 4.99 -4.46
N ILE A 52 10.39 3.76 -4.15
CA ILE A 52 9.73 2.87 -3.19
C ILE A 52 10.30 3.20 -1.80
N GLU A 53 9.52 3.89 -0.97
CA GLU A 53 9.94 4.39 0.33
C GLU A 53 9.38 3.55 1.49
N ASN A 54 8.12 3.12 1.37
CA ASN A 54 7.40 2.37 2.40
C ASN A 54 7.09 0.95 1.90
N VAL A 55 7.65 -0.05 2.57
CA VAL A 55 7.50 -1.46 2.21
C VAL A 55 6.82 -2.22 3.35
N CYS A 56 5.90 -3.13 3.03
CA CYS A 56 5.29 -4.06 3.98
C CYS A 56 5.52 -5.51 3.56
N GLU A 57 5.91 -6.39 4.48
CA GLU A 57 5.87 -7.84 4.29
C GLU A 57 4.69 -8.43 5.07
N LEU A 58 3.79 -9.12 4.38
CA LEU A 58 2.65 -9.85 4.95
C LEU A 58 2.97 -11.34 5.03
N CYS A 59 2.47 -12.00 6.09
CA CYS A 59 2.72 -13.43 6.34
C CYS A 59 4.23 -13.76 6.32
N ALA A 60 5.02 -12.95 7.02
CA ALA A 60 6.47 -13.02 7.03
C ALA A 60 7.05 -14.31 7.66
N GLY A 61 6.20 -15.14 8.28
CA GLY A 61 6.63 -16.33 8.97
C GLY A 61 7.53 -15.97 10.16
N MET A 62 8.42 -16.88 10.53
CA MET A 62 9.28 -16.67 11.71
C MET A 62 10.50 -15.78 11.43
N THR A 63 10.77 -15.42 10.17
CA THR A 63 12.06 -14.82 9.80
C THR A 63 11.95 -13.42 9.22
N GLY A 64 10.92 -13.10 8.44
CA GLY A 64 10.85 -11.81 7.72
C GLY A 64 11.95 -11.65 6.69
N ALA A 65 12.31 -12.75 6.02
CA ALA A 65 13.47 -12.79 5.13
C ALA A 65 13.39 -11.74 4.01
N ALA A 66 12.21 -11.49 3.42
CA ALA A 66 12.10 -10.57 2.30
C ALA A 66 12.24 -9.11 2.73
N GLY A 67 11.58 -8.72 3.83
CA GLY A 67 11.70 -7.39 4.42
C GLY A 67 13.13 -7.11 4.88
N LEU A 68 13.80 -8.08 5.51
CA LEU A 68 15.21 -7.97 5.90
C LEU A 68 16.15 -7.87 4.69
N ALA A 69 15.96 -8.71 3.67
CA ALA A 69 16.79 -8.68 2.46
C ALA A 69 16.71 -7.31 1.77
N LEU A 70 15.50 -6.77 1.62
CA LEU A 70 15.29 -5.45 1.05
C LEU A 70 15.93 -4.34 1.90
N SER A 71 15.80 -4.43 3.23
CA SER A 71 16.40 -3.48 4.18
C SER A 71 17.93 -3.42 4.13
N LEU A 72 18.59 -4.50 3.72
CA LEU A 72 20.05 -4.59 3.61
C LEU A 72 20.59 -4.14 2.26
N ARG A 73 19.72 -3.72 1.32
CA ARG A 73 20.12 -3.32 -0.02
C ARG A 73 20.79 -1.94 0.01
N LYS A 74 22.02 -1.86 -0.52
CA LYS A 74 22.82 -0.62 -0.53
C LYS A 74 22.53 0.30 -1.72
N TYR A 75 22.25 -0.31 -2.88
CA TYR A 75 22.11 0.40 -4.13
C TYR A 75 20.85 -0.04 -4.87
N SER A 76 20.02 0.94 -5.21
CA SER A 76 18.90 0.81 -6.13
C SER A 76 18.52 2.18 -6.66
N ASN A 77 18.11 2.25 -7.92
CA ASN A 77 17.57 3.47 -8.49
C ASN A 77 16.12 3.72 -8.07
N ILE A 78 15.37 2.66 -7.75
CA ILE A 78 13.95 2.74 -7.36
C ILE A 78 13.73 2.56 -5.85
N PHE A 79 14.51 1.74 -5.15
CA PHE A 79 14.35 1.59 -3.70
C PHE A 79 15.07 2.71 -2.96
N LYS A 80 14.30 3.64 -2.36
CA LYS A 80 14.77 4.62 -1.37
C LYS A 80 14.07 4.38 -0.03
N THR A 81 14.12 3.13 0.40
CA THR A 81 13.26 2.61 1.46
C THR A 81 13.63 3.22 2.82
N SER A 82 12.74 4.04 3.36
CA SER A 82 12.87 4.65 4.68
C SER A 82 12.04 3.94 5.75
N TYR A 83 11.08 3.10 5.34
CA TYR A 83 10.23 2.37 6.28
C TYR A 83 9.92 0.97 5.80
N VAL A 84 10.17 -0.02 6.67
CA VAL A 84 9.81 -1.43 6.44
C VAL A 84 8.96 -1.93 7.60
N LEU A 85 7.75 -2.37 7.29
CA LEU A 85 6.89 -3.08 8.25
C LEU A 85 6.92 -4.57 7.93
N ILE A 86 7.29 -5.40 8.90
CA ILE A 86 7.23 -6.87 8.77
C ILE A 86 6.08 -7.39 9.63
N THR A 87 5.21 -8.23 9.07
CA THR A 87 3.97 -8.62 9.76
C THR A 87 3.68 -10.11 9.63
N ASP A 88 3.08 -10.65 10.68
CA ASP A 88 2.50 -11.99 10.69
C ASP A 88 1.28 -12.01 11.61
N GLY A 89 0.35 -12.94 11.40
CA GLY A 89 -0.81 -13.11 12.28
C GLY A 89 -0.50 -13.90 13.56
N ASN A 90 0.61 -14.64 13.58
CA ASN A 90 1.04 -15.45 14.71
C ASN A 90 1.98 -14.68 15.63
N ASP A 91 1.65 -14.62 16.92
CA ASP A 91 2.45 -13.90 17.93
C ASP A 91 3.86 -14.47 18.09
N GLN A 92 4.05 -15.78 17.86
CA GLN A 92 5.38 -16.41 17.91
C GLN A 92 6.25 -15.97 16.72
N CYS A 93 5.65 -15.84 15.53
CA CYS A 93 6.33 -15.31 14.35
C CYS A 93 6.77 -13.86 14.59
N VAL A 94 5.86 -13.02 15.08
CA VAL A 94 6.14 -11.61 15.42
C VAL A 94 7.26 -11.49 16.45
N ALA A 95 7.25 -12.31 17.51
CA ALA A 95 8.30 -12.32 18.52
C ALA A 95 9.66 -12.76 17.95
N SER A 96 9.66 -13.79 17.08
CA SER A 96 10.86 -14.27 16.40
C SER A 96 11.48 -13.20 15.51
N ILE A 97 10.69 -12.57 14.64
CA ILE A 97 11.15 -11.49 13.76
C ILE A 97 11.69 -10.31 14.58
N SER A 98 11.00 -9.92 15.65
CA SER A 98 11.44 -8.82 16.52
C SER A 98 12.83 -9.10 17.11
N SER A 99 13.07 -10.32 17.59
CA SER A 99 14.37 -10.77 18.09
C SER A 99 15.45 -10.76 17.00
N ILE A 100 15.13 -11.18 15.78
CA ILE A 100 16.05 -11.14 14.64
C ILE A 100 16.46 -9.70 14.30
N ILE A 101 15.51 -8.76 14.25
CA ILE A 101 15.78 -7.35 13.98
C ILE A 101 16.64 -6.74 15.09
N GLU A 102 16.29 -6.98 16.35
CA GLU A 102 17.06 -6.48 17.50
C GLU A 102 18.51 -6.98 17.45
N HIS A 103 18.70 -8.28 17.21
CA HIS A 103 20.02 -8.90 17.10
C HIS A 103 20.84 -8.35 15.93
N ASN A 104 20.20 -7.97 14.82
CA ASN A 104 20.87 -7.44 13.63
C ASN A 104 20.85 -5.91 13.52
N SER A 105 20.32 -5.21 14.52
CA SER A 105 20.12 -3.75 14.53
C SER A 105 21.38 -2.97 14.15
N LYS A 106 22.54 -3.35 14.68
CA LYS A 106 23.82 -2.73 14.32
C LYS A 106 24.14 -2.86 12.83
N ARG A 107 23.97 -4.06 12.25
CA ARG A 107 24.24 -4.31 10.82
C ARG A 107 23.26 -3.57 9.92
N LEU A 108 22.00 -3.44 10.35
CA LEU A 108 20.98 -2.67 9.66
C LEU A 108 21.36 -1.17 9.66
N LEU A 109 21.74 -0.62 10.83
CA LEU A 109 22.19 0.77 10.97
C LEU A 109 23.47 1.06 10.18
N ASP A 110 24.47 0.18 10.26
CA ASP A 110 25.75 0.33 9.54
C ASP A 110 25.55 0.32 8.01
N ASN A 111 24.54 -0.39 7.51
CA ASN A 111 24.17 -0.38 6.09
C ASN A 111 23.51 0.92 5.64
N CYS A 112 22.81 1.63 6.53
CA CYS A 112 22.19 2.93 6.24
C CYS A 112 23.18 4.11 6.28
N ASN A 113 24.35 3.93 6.91
CA ASN A 113 25.30 5.00 7.23
C ASN A 113 26.33 5.34 6.14
N LEU A 114 26.18 4.84 4.91
CA LEU A 114 27.03 5.22 3.78
C LEU A 114 26.21 6.05 2.79
N ASP A 115 26.29 7.37 2.92
CA ASP A 115 25.86 8.40 1.95
C ASP A 115 24.35 8.45 1.55
N GLN A 116 23.45 7.73 2.24
CA GLN A 116 22.01 7.81 2.00
C GLN A 116 21.37 8.98 2.78
N PRO A 117 20.48 9.81 2.18
CA PRO A 117 19.89 10.97 2.85
C PRO A 117 18.73 10.64 3.82
N PHE A 118 18.39 9.36 4.01
CA PHE A 118 17.23 8.92 4.80
C PHE A 118 17.62 7.83 5.81
N LEU A 119 16.93 7.82 6.96
CA LEU A 119 17.08 6.80 8.00
C LEU A 119 16.05 5.68 7.78
N LEU A 120 16.50 4.43 7.73
CA LEU A 120 15.62 3.26 7.70
C LEU A 120 14.98 3.04 9.08
N HIS A 121 13.66 3.03 9.13
CA HIS A 121 12.87 2.60 10.28
C HIS A 121 12.25 1.23 10.01
N MET A 122 12.35 0.32 10.97
CA MET A 122 11.78 -1.03 10.85
C MET A 122 10.83 -1.30 12.02
N ASP A 123 9.61 -1.73 11.72
CA ASP A 123 8.62 -2.15 12.70
C ASP A 123 8.20 -3.61 12.45
N VAL A 124 7.80 -4.30 13.52
CA VAL A 124 7.17 -5.61 13.45
C VAL A 124 5.80 -5.53 14.12
N LYS A 125 4.73 -5.95 13.44
CA LYS A 125 3.37 -5.90 14.00
C LYS A 125 2.62 -7.21 13.76
N ASN A 126 1.77 -7.55 14.72
CA ASN A 126 0.75 -8.58 14.52
C ASN A 126 -0.38 -8.01 13.66
N ILE A 127 -0.59 -8.59 12.47
CA ILE A 127 -1.75 -8.28 11.63
C ILE A 127 -2.48 -9.59 11.33
N ARG A 128 -3.72 -9.70 11.82
CA ARG A 128 -4.62 -10.83 11.54
C ARG A 128 -5.69 -10.44 10.55
N TRP A 129 -6.05 -11.38 9.70
CA TRP A 129 -7.23 -11.29 8.86
C TRP A 129 -8.46 -11.50 9.75
N PRO A 130 -9.50 -10.67 9.64
CA PRO A 130 -10.72 -10.91 10.40
C PRO A 130 -11.42 -12.20 9.95
N GLU A 131 -11.89 -12.97 10.94
CA GLU A 131 -12.80 -14.09 10.75
C GLU A 131 -14.20 -13.53 10.42
N ASP A 132 -14.79 -14.02 9.33
CA ASP A 132 -16.11 -13.71 8.76
C ASP A 132 -16.33 -12.39 8.00
N SER A 133 -16.85 -12.56 6.78
CA SER A 133 -17.37 -11.54 5.86
C SER A 133 -18.69 -10.88 6.30
N SER A 134 -19.24 -11.28 7.46
CA SER A 134 -20.55 -10.84 7.96
C SER A 134 -20.48 -9.88 9.15
N SER A 135 -19.29 -9.60 9.68
CA SER A 135 -19.08 -8.54 10.66
C SER A 135 -18.10 -7.52 10.09
N SER A 136 -18.41 -6.24 10.25
CA SER A 136 -17.58 -5.10 9.91
C SER A 136 -16.29 -4.99 10.76
N LEU A 137 -15.87 -6.08 11.40
CA LEU A 137 -14.60 -6.17 12.09
C LEU A 137 -13.54 -6.42 11.03
N ILE A 138 -13.01 -5.33 10.51
CA ILE A 138 -11.82 -5.34 9.65
C ILE A 138 -10.63 -5.69 10.56
N ALA A 139 -9.51 -6.18 10.02
CA ALA A 139 -8.24 -6.15 10.75
C ALA A 139 -8.12 -4.77 11.43
N GLU A 140 -7.96 -4.72 12.76
CA GLU A 140 -7.76 -3.49 13.52
C GLU A 140 -6.39 -2.92 13.12
N LEU A 141 -6.35 -2.33 11.93
CA LEU A 141 -5.20 -1.63 11.40
C LEU A 141 -5.15 -0.27 12.08
N ASP A 142 -4.02 -0.01 12.71
CA ASP A 142 -3.61 1.32 13.10
C ASP A 142 -3.79 2.29 11.91
N GLU A 143 -4.50 3.40 12.14
CA GLU A 143 -4.82 4.40 11.11
C GLU A 143 -3.55 4.94 10.43
N SER A 144 -2.39 4.91 11.11
CA SER A 144 -1.10 5.31 10.54
C SER A 144 -0.54 4.37 9.48
N LEU A 145 -1.13 3.18 9.31
CA LEU A 145 -0.74 2.17 8.32
C LEU A 145 -1.63 2.19 7.07
N ILE A 146 -2.79 2.84 7.15
CA ILE A 146 -3.75 2.88 6.06
C ILE A 146 -3.15 3.69 4.90
N HIS A 147 -3.13 3.08 3.73
CA HIS A 147 -2.62 3.63 2.47
C HIS A 147 -1.19 4.15 2.54
N ARG A 148 -0.35 3.46 3.32
CA ARG A 148 1.04 3.87 3.57
C ARG A 148 2.04 3.24 2.61
N PHE A 149 1.77 2.04 2.10
CA PHE A 149 2.82 1.20 1.53
C PHE A 149 2.86 1.24 0.01
N ASP A 150 4.00 1.66 -0.54
CA ASP A 150 4.24 1.69 -1.98
C ASP A 150 4.38 0.26 -2.52
N LEU A 151 5.04 -0.61 -1.76
CA LEU A 151 5.20 -2.03 -2.07
C LEU A 151 4.74 -2.89 -0.89
N ILE A 152 3.82 -3.80 -1.15
CA ILE A 152 3.48 -4.88 -0.21
C ILE A 152 3.96 -6.19 -0.81
N MET A 153 4.67 -7.01 -0.03
CA MET A 153 5.19 -8.30 -0.46
C MET A 153 4.61 -9.42 0.39
N ALA A 154 4.44 -10.61 -0.19
CA ALA A 154 4.04 -11.80 0.56
C ALA A 154 4.55 -13.08 -0.11
N ALA A 155 4.87 -14.09 0.69
CA ALA A 155 5.29 -15.40 0.19
C ALA A 155 4.32 -16.49 0.68
N ASP A 156 3.85 -17.32 -0.25
CA ASP A 156 3.15 -18.59 -0.01
C ASP A 156 2.02 -18.54 1.05
N CYS A 157 1.13 -17.57 0.91
CA CYS A 157 0.12 -17.23 1.92
C CYS A 157 -1.33 -17.49 1.46
N PHE A 158 -1.54 -18.10 0.29
CA PHE A 158 -2.87 -18.29 -0.30
C PHE A 158 -3.53 -19.63 0.00
N PHE A 159 -2.90 -20.49 0.81
CA PHE A 159 -3.37 -21.87 1.03
C PHE A 159 -4.74 -21.96 1.72
N ASP A 160 -5.05 -21.03 2.64
CA ASP A 160 -6.34 -20.98 3.31
C ASP A 160 -7.30 -20.02 2.57
N GLN A 161 -8.25 -20.61 1.86
CA GLN A 161 -9.19 -19.88 1.02
C GLN A 161 -10.25 -19.12 1.83
N SER A 162 -10.46 -19.48 3.09
CA SER A 162 -11.45 -18.81 3.95
C SER A 162 -11.09 -17.34 4.21
N TYR A 163 -9.80 -16.99 4.16
CA TYR A 163 -9.29 -15.65 4.43
C TYR A 163 -9.02 -14.80 3.18
N HIS A 164 -9.20 -15.33 1.96
CA HIS A 164 -8.81 -14.63 0.72
C HIS A 164 -9.42 -13.23 0.61
N PHE A 165 -10.72 -13.08 0.90
CA PHE A 165 -11.39 -11.79 0.85
C PHE A 165 -10.90 -10.82 1.93
N SER A 166 -10.74 -11.29 3.16
CA SER A 166 -10.20 -10.49 4.28
C SER A 166 -8.76 -10.04 4.03
N MET A 167 -7.93 -10.92 3.47
CA MET A 167 -6.56 -10.61 3.07
C MET A 167 -6.54 -9.56 1.95
N LEU A 168 -7.36 -9.75 0.91
CA LEU A 168 -7.46 -8.82 -0.22
C LEU A 168 -7.91 -7.41 0.22
N ASN A 169 -8.90 -7.33 1.12
CA ASN A 169 -9.31 -6.07 1.75
C ASN A 169 -8.17 -5.41 2.54
N THR A 170 -7.38 -6.21 3.25
CA THR A 170 -6.24 -5.70 4.03
C THR A 170 -5.15 -5.16 3.11
N ILE A 171 -4.82 -5.86 2.02
CA ILE A 171 -3.91 -5.37 0.98
C ILE A 171 -4.38 -4.02 0.42
N ASN A 172 -5.66 -3.91 0.05
CA ASN A 172 -6.22 -2.65 -0.45
C ASN A 172 -6.08 -1.50 0.58
N ARG A 173 -6.33 -1.77 1.86
CA ARG A 173 -6.22 -0.75 2.93
C ARG A 173 -4.79 -0.35 3.24
N LEU A 174 -3.82 -1.23 3.05
CA LEU A 174 -2.41 -0.95 3.32
C LEU A 174 -1.72 -0.27 2.13
N LEU A 175 -2.07 -0.66 0.90
CA LEU A 175 -1.46 -0.14 -0.32
C LEU A 175 -1.68 1.37 -0.43
N SER A 176 -0.58 2.07 -0.69
CA SER A 176 -0.59 3.47 -1.09
C SER A 176 -1.51 3.65 -2.28
N LEU A 177 -2.22 4.77 -2.27
CA LEU A 177 -3.15 5.11 -3.35
C LEU A 177 -2.42 5.78 -4.54
N GLN A 178 -1.09 5.89 -4.47
CA GLN A 178 -0.27 6.32 -5.58
C GLN A 178 -0.33 5.30 -6.72
N SER A 179 -0.48 5.79 -7.94
CA SER A 179 -0.45 4.94 -9.14
C SER A 179 0.92 4.25 -9.23
N GLY A 180 0.92 2.95 -9.55
CA GLY A 180 2.13 2.14 -9.53
C GLY A 180 2.38 1.39 -8.22
N SER A 181 1.75 1.79 -7.11
CA SER A 181 1.84 1.06 -5.84
C SER A 181 1.42 -0.39 -6.06
N THR A 182 2.23 -1.32 -5.58
CA THR A 182 2.17 -2.71 -6.01
C THR A 182 2.06 -3.64 -4.81
N PHE A 183 1.13 -4.60 -4.87
CA PHE A 183 1.22 -5.83 -4.09
C PHE A 183 1.90 -6.90 -4.95
N LEU A 184 3.01 -7.44 -4.46
CA LEU A 184 3.81 -8.47 -5.11
C LEU A 184 3.83 -9.72 -4.24
N ALA A 185 3.15 -10.77 -4.67
CA ALA A 185 3.19 -12.06 -4.00
C ALA A 185 3.93 -13.09 -4.82
N ILE A 186 4.50 -14.07 -4.12
CA ILE A 186 5.10 -15.23 -4.74
C ILE A 186 4.53 -16.49 -4.10
N SER A 187 4.02 -17.42 -4.90
CA SER A 187 3.36 -18.62 -4.39
C SER A 187 3.52 -19.79 -5.35
N PRO A 188 3.63 -21.03 -4.85
CA PRO A 188 3.33 -22.20 -5.66
C PRO A 188 1.84 -22.21 -6.00
N LEU A 189 1.44 -22.95 -7.04
CA LEU A 189 0.04 -23.00 -7.47
C LEU A 189 -0.89 -23.58 -6.39
N ARG A 190 -0.39 -24.54 -5.59
CA ARG A 190 -1.10 -25.22 -4.48
C ARG A 190 -2.56 -25.55 -4.85
N GLY A 191 -2.73 -26.40 -5.85
CA GLY A 191 -4.03 -26.71 -6.43
C GLY A 191 -4.66 -25.48 -7.07
N ASN A 192 -5.90 -25.16 -6.71
CA ASN A 192 -6.62 -23.98 -7.21
C ASN A 192 -6.55 -22.77 -6.26
N SER A 193 -5.83 -22.86 -5.15
CA SER A 193 -5.86 -21.82 -4.11
C SER A 193 -5.33 -20.47 -4.61
N LEU A 194 -4.16 -20.43 -5.23
CA LEU A 194 -3.63 -19.22 -5.88
C LEU A 194 -4.58 -18.71 -6.96
N HIS A 195 -5.08 -19.60 -7.82
CA HIS A 195 -5.99 -19.21 -8.90
C HIS A 195 -7.28 -18.57 -8.38
N ASN A 196 -7.85 -19.09 -7.30
CA ASN A 196 -9.05 -18.56 -6.67
C ASN A 196 -8.80 -17.17 -6.07
N PHE A 197 -7.65 -16.95 -5.42
CA PHE A 197 -7.25 -15.63 -4.93
C PHE A 197 -7.11 -14.62 -6.08
N ILE A 198 -6.46 -15.04 -7.18
CA ILE A 198 -6.28 -14.20 -8.38
C ILE A 198 -7.63 -13.83 -8.99
N ASN A 199 -8.54 -14.80 -9.13
CA ASN A 199 -9.88 -14.55 -9.66
C ASN A 199 -10.66 -13.56 -8.79
N LEU A 200 -10.53 -13.67 -7.47
CA LEU A 200 -11.13 -12.71 -6.54
C LEU A 200 -10.55 -11.31 -6.74
N ALA A 201 -9.24 -11.18 -6.94
CA ALA A 201 -8.62 -9.90 -7.22
C ALA A 201 -9.04 -9.29 -8.57
N TYR A 202 -9.20 -10.12 -9.61
CA TYR A 202 -9.75 -9.69 -10.91
C TYR A 202 -11.17 -9.13 -10.77
N GLN A 203 -12.02 -9.79 -9.96
CA GLN A 203 -13.37 -9.32 -9.71
C GLN A 203 -13.42 -7.94 -9.03
N MET A 204 -12.33 -7.54 -8.37
CA MET A 204 -12.24 -6.29 -7.62
C MET A 204 -11.45 -5.18 -8.33
N GLU A 205 -11.00 -5.37 -9.58
CA GLU A 205 -10.20 -4.39 -10.32
C GLU A 205 -10.87 -3.01 -10.39
N GLN A 206 -12.16 -2.98 -10.71
CA GLN A 206 -12.93 -1.73 -10.77
C GLN A 206 -13.12 -1.12 -9.38
N THR A 207 -13.47 -1.95 -8.39
CA THR A 207 -13.78 -1.52 -7.02
C THR A 207 -12.55 -0.90 -6.32
N TYR A 208 -11.38 -1.50 -6.47
CA TYR A 208 -10.16 -1.04 -5.82
C TYR A 208 -9.24 -0.21 -6.74
N SER A 209 -9.60 -0.09 -8.01
CA SER A 209 -8.82 0.65 -9.02
C SER A 209 -7.39 0.11 -9.13
N TRP A 210 -7.28 -1.18 -9.42
CA TRP A 210 -6.01 -1.86 -9.66
C TRP A 210 -6.06 -2.71 -10.93
N THR A 211 -4.90 -3.18 -11.38
CA THR A 211 -4.77 -4.22 -12.40
C THR A 211 -4.04 -5.42 -11.84
N VAL A 212 -4.39 -6.59 -12.35
CA VAL A 212 -3.86 -7.86 -11.90
C VAL A 212 -3.04 -8.54 -13.00
N LYS A 213 -1.82 -8.98 -12.66
CA LYS A 213 -0.92 -9.69 -13.57
C LYS A 213 -0.24 -10.87 -12.89
N LEU A 214 -0.37 -12.04 -13.49
CA LEU A 214 0.47 -13.20 -13.19
C LEU A 214 1.74 -13.13 -14.04
N ILE A 215 2.90 -13.40 -13.43
CA ILE A 215 4.20 -13.39 -14.09
C ILE A 215 4.79 -14.79 -13.97
N SER A 216 5.06 -15.42 -15.11
CA SER A 216 5.60 -16.78 -15.16
C SER A 216 7.13 -16.78 -15.01
N PRO A 217 7.75 -17.92 -14.67
CA PRO A 217 9.20 -17.99 -14.45
C PRO A 217 10.01 -17.61 -15.67
N SER A 218 9.54 -17.95 -16.87
CA SER A 218 10.20 -17.53 -18.11
C SER A 218 10.14 -16.01 -18.33
N ASP A 219 9.12 -15.34 -17.80
CA ASP A 219 8.98 -13.89 -17.87
C ASP A 219 9.82 -13.17 -16.82
N TYR A 220 10.02 -13.73 -15.62
CA TYR A 220 10.68 -13.02 -14.53
C TYR A 220 12.15 -13.38 -14.29
N LEU A 221 12.59 -14.60 -14.58
CA LEU A 221 13.97 -15.06 -14.37
C LEU A 221 14.87 -14.73 -15.56
N SER A 222 16.16 -14.58 -15.32
CA SER A 222 17.14 -14.56 -16.41
C SER A 222 17.27 -15.96 -17.02
N SER A 223 17.54 -16.03 -18.33
CA SER A 223 17.75 -17.32 -18.99
C SER A 223 18.91 -18.09 -18.39
N GLN A 224 20.00 -17.41 -18.01
CA GLN A 224 21.16 -18.03 -17.36
C GLN A 224 20.78 -18.66 -16.03
N PHE A 225 19.92 -18.00 -15.25
CA PHE A 225 19.49 -18.54 -13.97
C PHE A 225 18.53 -19.72 -14.17
N ILE A 226 17.64 -19.67 -15.15
CA ILE A 226 16.82 -20.83 -15.54
C ILE A 226 17.73 -22.01 -15.95
N SER A 227 18.71 -21.79 -16.84
CA SER A 227 19.65 -22.82 -17.28
C SER A 227 20.42 -23.45 -16.11
N TYR A 228 20.83 -22.63 -15.13
CA TYR A 228 21.48 -23.09 -13.90
C TYR A 228 20.53 -23.94 -13.04
N LEU A 229 19.28 -23.50 -12.86
CA LEU A 229 18.29 -24.21 -12.03
C LEU A 229 17.89 -25.57 -12.60
N ILE A 230 17.92 -25.75 -13.91
CA ILE A 230 17.52 -27.00 -14.56
C ILE A 230 18.72 -27.85 -15.03
N ASP A 231 19.95 -27.44 -14.66
CA ASP A 231 21.21 -28.09 -15.03
C ASP A 231 21.37 -28.32 -16.54
N GLU A 232 20.96 -27.35 -17.36
CA GLU A 232 21.12 -27.37 -18.82
C GLU A 232 21.95 -26.17 -19.28
N SER A 233 23.27 -26.28 -19.10
CA SER A 233 24.26 -25.22 -19.32
C SER A 233 24.28 -24.59 -20.72
N ASN A 234 23.58 -25.17 -21.70
CA ASN A 234 23.70 -24.80 -23.13
C ASN A 234 22.43 -24.21 -23.75
N ARG A 235 21.31 -24.14 -23.02
CA ARG A 235 20.03 -23.72 -23.59
C ARG A 235 19.61 -22.36 -23.06
N LEU A 236 19.43 -21.40 -23.95
CA LEU A 236 19.23 -19.98 -23.64
C LEU A 236 17.76 -19.57 -23.49
N GLN A 237 16.80 -20.45 -23.83
CA GLN A 237 15.36 -20.15 -23.78
C GLN A 237 14.54 -21.39 -23.44
N PHE A 238 13.52 -21.19 -22.61
CA PHE A 238 12.56 -22.21 -22.17
C PHE A 238 11.15 -21.64 -22.23
N THR A 239 10.19 -22.45 -22.67
CA THR A 239 8.76 -22.12 -22.58
C THR A 239 8.20 -22.52 -21.22
N ASP A 240 7.13 -21.87 -20.77
CA ASP A 240 6.48 -22.23 -19.50
C ASP A 240 6.00 -23.69 -19.46
N SER A 241 5.50 -24.22 -20.58
CA SER A 241 5.08 -25.63 -20.69
C SER A 241 6.26 -26.60 -20.52
N GLU A 242 7.43 -26.27 -21.07
CA GLU A 242 8.65 -27.08 -20.89
C GLU A 242 9.14 -27.01 -19.44
N LEU A 243 9.14 -25.82 -18.86
CA LEU A 243 9.45 -25.61 -17.44
C LEU A 243 8.52 -26.44 -16.56
N ASP A 244 7.21 -26.41 -16.82
CA ASP A 244 6.21 -27.19 -16.10
C ASP A 244 6.41 -28.71 -16.26
N SER A 245 6.87 -29.17 -17.43
CA SER A 245 7.13 -30.59 -17.69
C SER A 245 8.38 -31.13 -16.97
N LYS A 246 9.42 -30.30 -16.83
CA LYS A 246 10.68 -30.68 -16.16
C LYS A 246 10.53 -30.86 -14.65
N ILE A 247 9.48 -30.28 -14.08
CA ILE A 247 9.10 -30.41 -12.66
C ILE A 247 8.61 -31.84 -12.34
N VAL A 248 8.01 -32.54 -13.31
CA VAL A 248 7.36 -33.84 -13.07
C VAL A 248 8.38 -34.99 -12.95
N VAL A 249 9.61 -34.80 -13.45
CA VAL A 249 10.58 -35.90 -13.67
C VAL A 249 11.76 -35.88 -12.69
N GLY A 250 12.04 -34.78 -11.98
CA GLY A 250 13.26 -34.62 -11.17
C GLY A 250 13.02 -34.48 -9.66
N GLY A 251 13.44 -35.48 -8.88
CA GLY A 251 13.38 -35.49 -7.41
C GLY A 251 14.37 -34.55 -6.69
N PHE A 252 14.44 -33.28 -7.10
CA PHE A 252 15.28 -32.27 -6.46
C PHE A 252 14.43 -31.13 -5.89
N ALA A 253 14.13 -31.21 -4.59
CA ALA A 253 13.13 -30.40 -3.88
C ALA A 253 13.39 -28.87 -3.89
N LEU A 254 14.65 -28.44 -4.01
CA LEU A 254 15.03 -27.02 -4.08
C LEU A 254 14.86 -26.43 -5.49
N PHE A 255 14.96 -27.27 -6.52
CA PHE A 255 14.98 -26.87 -7.93
C PHE A 255 13.58 -26.95 -8.57
N ALA A 256 12.75 -27.92 -8.15
CA ALA A 256 11.36 -28.02 -8.59
C ALA A 256 10.48 -26.85 -8.11
N SER A 257 10.82 -26.24 -6.97
CA SER A 257 10.03 -25.17 -6.36
C SER A 257 10.19 -23.83 -7.09
N ALA A 258 11.41 -23.40 -7.45
CA ALA A 258 11.59 -22.14 -8.19
C ALA A 258 10.90 -22.13 -9.57
N VAL A 259 10.80 -23.30 -10.21
CA VAL A 259 10.11 -23.46 -11.51
C VAL A 259 8.60 -23.64 -11.34
N TYR A 260 8.10 -24.06 -10.17
CA TYR A 260 6.67 -24.18 -9.84
C TYR A 260 6.08 -22.93 -9.16
N ILE A 261 6.93 -22.00 -8.76
CA ILE A 261 6.54 -20.78 -8.07
C ILE A 261 6.27 -19.67 -9.09
N ARG A 262 5.16 -18.96 -8.93
CA ARG A 262 4.73 -17.85 -9.79
C ARG A 262 4.72 -16.56 -8.99
N PHE A 263 5.13 -15.46 -9.64
CA PHE A 263 4.86 -14.14 -9.11
C PHE A 263 3.46 -13.71 -9.51
N TYR A 264 2.72 -13.24 -8.55
CA TYR A 264 1.44 -12.59 -8.72
C TYR A 264 1.62 -11.13 -8.33
N LYS A 265 1.21 -10.20 -9.20
CA LYS A 265 1.19 -8.79 -8.85
C LYS A 265 -0.17 -8.17 -9.07
N LEU A 266 -0.41 -7.18 -8.23
CA LEU A 266 -1.51 -6.26 -8.31
C LEU A 266 -0.93 -4.86 -8.28
N THR A 267 -1.34 -4.01 -9.20
CA THR A 267 -0.81 -2.67 -9.35
C THR A 267 -1.94 -1.67 -9.26
N VAL A 268 -1.88 -0.73 -8.34
CA VAL A 268 -2.86 0.36 -8.25
C VAL A 268 -2.83 1.15 -9.55
N THR A 269 -3.95 1.15 -10.26
CA THR A 269 -4.18 1.87 -11.51
C THR A 269 -5.19 2.95 -11.24
N ARG A 270 -4.69 4.04 -10.70
CA ARG A 270 -5.44 5.28 -10.63
C ARG A 270 -4.94 6.20 -11.72
N PRO A 271 -5.80 7.03 -12.33
CA PRO A 271 -5.32 8.18 -13.07
C PRO A 271 -4.33 8.86 -12.14
N ASN A 272 -3.06 8.85 -12.55
CA ASN A 272 -1.97 9.30 -11.69
C ASN A 272 -2.40 10.66 -11.14
N LYS A 273 -2.30 10.90 -9.84
CA LYS A 273 -2.64 12.22 -9.27
C LYS A 273 -1.82 13.33 -9.98
N TYR A 274 -0.72 12.92 -10.64
CA TYR A 274 0.17 13.71 -11.50
C TYR A 274 -0.12 13.64 -13.02
N LEU A 275 -1.06 12.79 -13.48
CA LEU A 275 -1.51 12.69 -14.89
C LEU A 275 -2.98 13.06 -15.09
N CYS A 276 -3.77 13.24 -14.03
CA CYS A 276 -4.83 14.24 -14.12
C CYS A 276 -4.12 15.54 -14.52
N PRO A 277 -4.53 16.29 -15.57
CA PRO A 277 -3.87 17.56 -15.86
C PRO A 277 -3.80 18.32 -14.55
N MET A 278 -2.58 18.59 -14.06
CA MET A 278 -2.24 18.93 -12.66
C MET A 278 -2.98 20.17 -12.11
N SER A 279 -3.83 20.78 -12.90
CA SER A 279 -4.78 21.83 -12.60
C SER A 279 -6.12 21.35 -12.02
N GLN A 280 -6.24 20.13 -11.45
CA GLN A 280 -7.56 19.62 -11.01
C GLN A 280 -7.63 18.86 -9.67
N CYS A 281 -6.56 18.72 -8.88
CA CYS A 281 -6.58 17.89 -7.67
C CYS A 281 -6.82 18.70 -6.38
N SER A 282 -7.61 18.16 -5.46
CA SER A 282 -7.83 18.74 -4.13
C SER A 282 -6.67 18.41 -3.17
N PRO A 283 -6.14 19.38 -2.40
CA PRO A 283 -5.01 19.15 -1.49
C PRO A 283 -5.40 18.26 -0.32
N LEU A 284 -4.52 17.38 0.17
CA LEU A 284 -4.86 16.52 1.32
C LEU A 284 -4.76 17.27 2.64
N ILE A 285 -5.66 16.92 3.58
CA ILE A 285 -5.52 17.29 4.98
C ILE A 285 -4.59 16.25 5.64
N LYS A 286 -3.42 16.65 6.12
CA LYS A 286 -2.48 15.73 6.78
C LYS A 286 -2.83 15.47 8.23
N ASN A 287 -3.27 16.50 8.96
CA ASN A 287 -3.60 16.41 10.38
C ASN A 287 -4.75 17.35 10.72
N MET A 288 -5.57 16.96 11.69
CA MET A 288 -6.63 17.81 12.26
C MET A 288 -6.76 17.54 13.77
N SER A 289 -6.75 18.61 14.55
CA SER A 289 -6.92 18.62 16.00
C SER A 289 -7.77 19.83 16.42
N TRP A 290 -8.09 19.96 17.70
CA TRP A 290 -8.92 21.05 18.18
C TRP A 290 -8.30 22.42 17.87
N GLY A 291 -8.99 23.22 17.03
CA GLY A 291 -8.52 24.54 16.64
C GLY A 291 -7.35 24.55 15.65
N SER A 292 -7.03 23.41 15.02
CA SER A 292 -5.91 23.32 14.08
C SER A 292 -6.14 22.27 13.00
N ILE A 293 -5.89 22.66 11.75
CA ILE A 293 -5.92 21.78 10.57
C ILE A 293 -4.71 22.07 9.68
N THR A 294 -4.01 21.02 9.25
CA THR A 294 -2.79 21.11 8.43
C THR A 294 -3.01 20.45 7.08
N VAL A 295 -2.69 21.16 5.99
CA VAL A 295 -3.09 20.84 4.62
C VAL A 295 -1.87 20.93 3.69
N GLU A 296 -1.82 20.10 2.65
CA GLU A 296 -0.84 20.23 1.55
C GLU A 296 -0.94 21.60 0.87
N THR A 297 0.22 22.18 0.52
CA THR A 297 0.26 23.45 -0.21
C THR A 297 0.19 23.23 -1.73
N ILE A 298 -0.05 24.32 -2.45
CA ILE A 298 -0.09 24.35 -3.90
C ILE A 298 1.08 25.22 -4.38
N SER A 299 1.84 24.71 -5.35
CA SER A 299 2.94 25.39 -6.02
C SER A 299 2.43 26.47 -6.98
N GLU A 300 3.32 27.37 -7.43
CA GLU A 300 2.95 28.47 -8.34
C GLU A 300 2.39 28.00 -9.70
N ASP A 301 2.75 26.79 -10.12
CA ASP A 301 2.25 26.14 -11.32
C ASP A 301 0.88 25.44 -11.13
N GLY A 302 0.28 25.56 -9.94
CA GLY A 302 -1.01 24.97 -9.59
C GLY A 302 -0.94 23.51 -9.14
N THR A 303 0.25 22.94 -8.99
CA THR A 303 0.47 21.55 -8.57
C THR A 303 0.45 21.40 -7.05
N ILE A 304 0.06 20.22 -6.54
CA ILE A 304 0.16 19.92 -5.10
C ILE A 304 1.63 19.74 -4.71
N ASN A 305 2.06 20.44 -3.65
CA ASN A 305 3.35 20.26 -3.03
C ASN A 305 3.19 19.45 -1.72
N PRO A 306 3.40 18.12 -1.75
CA PRO A 306 3.19 17.27 -0.57
C PRO A 306 4.22 17.53 0.54
N ASN A 307 5.38 18.11 0.20
CA ASN A 307 6.49 18.35 1.12
C ASN A 307 6.35 19.65 1.92
N LYS A 308 5.37 20.49 1.57
CA LYS A 308 5.12 21.76 2.24
C LYS A 308 3.67 21.82 2.69
N LEU A 309 3.49 22.03 3.99
CA LEU A 309 2.19 22.08 4.63
C LEU A 309 1.87 23.49 5.12
N ILE A 310 0.59 23.81 5.18
CA ILE A 310 0.05 25.05 5.75
C ILE A 310 -0.98 24.72 6.82
N THR A 311 -1.00 25.52 7.89
CA THR A 311 -1.88 25.30 9.04
C THR A 311 -2.90 26.43 9.16
N TYR A 312 -4.16 26.06 9.41
CA TYR A 312 -5.26 26.99 9.67
C TYR A 312 -5.96 26.62 10.97
N ARG A 313 -6.79 27.53 11.50
CA ARG A 313 -7.75 27.21 12.55
C ARG A 313 -8.94 26.46 11.97
N ASP A 314 -9.62 27.10 11.03
CA ASP A 314 -10.67 26.53 10.20
C ASP A 314 -10.26 26.72 8.73
N ALA A 315 -10.69 25.82 7.84
CA ALA A 315 -10.22 25.81 6.46
C ALA A 315 -11.36 25.74 5.45
N LYS A 316 -11.20 26.52 4.37
CA LYS A 316 -11.86 26.31 3.09
C LYS A 316 -10.90 25.54 2.18
N LEU A 317 -11.41 24.50 1.53
CA LEU A 317 -10.64 23.57 0.73
C LEU A 317 -11.32 23.39 -0.63
N TRP A 318 -10.57 23.34 -1.72
CA TRP A 318 -11.10 23.14 -3.07
C TRP A 318 -10.04 22.59 -4.02
N PRO A 319 -10.39 22.19 -5.25
CA PRO A 319 -9.40 21.75 -6.24
C PRO A 319 -8.32 22.83 -6.48
N ASN A 320 -7.05 22.46 -6.26
CA ASN A 320 -5.87 23.33 -6.33
C ASN A 320 -5.82 24.48 -5.32
N GLY A 321 -6.45 24.34 -4.15
CA GLY A 321 -6.29 25.39 -3.15
C GLY A 321 -6.88 25.11 -1.79
N SER A 322 -6.40 25.91 -0.85
CA SER A 322 -6.94 26.01 0.48
C SER A 322 -6.71 27.41 1.01
N ARG A 323 -7.54 27.84 1.96
CA ARG A 323 -7.28 29.03 2.77
C ARG A 323 -7.95 28.94 4.13
N ALA A 324 -7.60 29.87 5.01
CA ALA A 324 -8.30 30.05 6.28
C ALA A 324 -9.79 30.40 6.04
N TRP A 325 -10.67 29.75 6.80
CA TRP A 325 -12.08 30.10 6.85
C TRP A 325 -12.33 31.07 8.02
N ASP A 326 -12.45 32.35 7.71
CA ASP A 326 -12.84 33.38 8.68
C ASP A 326 -14.34 33.65 8.58
N TRP A 327 -15.07 33.34 9.65
CA TRP A 327 -16.51 33.51 9.73
C TRP A 327 -16.97 34.97 9.65
N ASN A 328 -16.09 35.93 9.97
CA ASN A 328 -16.42 37.35 9.89
C ASN A 328 -16.61 37.83 8.44
N GLU A 329 -16.08 37.10 7.45
CA GLU A 329 -16.21 37.45 6.03
C GLU A 329 -17.63 37.29 5.50
N SER A 330 -18.39 36.34 6.05
CA SER A 330 -19.72 35.94 5.55
C SER A 330 -20.82 36.12 6.59
N GLY A 331 -20.48 36.30 7.86
CA GLY A 331 -21.42 36.27 8.97
C GLY A 331 -21.81 34.85 9.40
N THR A 332 -21.02 33.84 9.03
CA THR A 332 -21.17 32.48 9.55
C THR A 332 -21.06 32.47 11.08
N GLY A 333 -21.83 31.61 11.72
CA GLY A 333 -21.77 31.41 13.17
C GLY A 333 -22.62 30.23 13.59
N HIS A 334 -22.49 29.78 14.85
CA HIS A 334 -23.21 28.58 15.32
C HIS A 334 -24.72 28.62 15.04
N PHE A 335 -25.36 29.76 15.31
CA PHE A 335 -26.80 29.92 15.13
C PHE A 335 -27.20 30.34 13.72
N ALA A 336 -26.46 31.28 13.12
CA ALA A 336 -26.68 31.73 11.74
C ALA A 336 -26.46 30.60 10.74
N GLY A 337 -25.57 29.66 11.09
CA GLY A 337 -25.12 28.55 10.26
C GLY A 337 -24.11 28.99 9.21
N ILE A 338 -23.69 28.03 8.39
CA ILE A 338 -22.88 28.28 7.19
C ILE A 338 -23.66 29.19 6.25
N GLN A 339 -23.00 30.22 5.73
CA GLN A 339 -23.62 31.19 4.83
C GLN A 339 -23.40 30.84 3.36
N LYS A 340 -24.32 31.33 2.52
CA LYS A 340 -24.27 31.16 1.06
C LYS A 340 -22.94 31.61 0.47
N GLN A 341 -22.40 32.74 0.92
CA GLN A 341 -21.13 33.29 0.45
C GLN A 341 -19.94 32.34 0.64
N ASP A 342 -19.92 31.55 1.72
CA ASP A 342 -18.85 30.57 1.94
C ASP A 342 -18.90 29.44 0.91
N VAL A 343 -20.11 29.05 0.51
CA VAL A 343 -20.35 28.00 -0.48
C VAL A 343 -20.16 28.52 -1.91
N ASP A 344 -20.59 29.75 -2.21
CA ASP A 344 -20.42 30.39 -3.52
C ASP A 344 -18.95 30.44 -3.93
N GLU A 345 -18.06 30.71 -2.97
CA GLU A 345 -16.63 30.64 -3.18
C GLU A 345 -16.18 29.23 -3.58
N LEU A 346 -16.59 28.19 -2.84
CA LEU A 346 -16.25 26.81 -3.19
C LEU A 346 -16.78 26.43 -4.58
N LEU A 347 -18.01 26.84 -4.91
CA LEU A 347 -18.64 26.58 -6.20
C LEU A 347 -17.88 27.22 -7.37
N SER A 348 -17.22 28.38 -7.15
CA SER A 348 -16.40 29.03 -8.18
C SER A 348 -15.25 28.16 -8.67
N TYR A 349 -14.77 27.24 -7.83
CA TYR A 349 -13.73 26.26 -8.16
C TYR A 349 -14.29 24.97 -8.78
N LYS A 350 -15.57 24.93 -9.14
CA LYS A 350 -16.23 23.83 -9.86
C LYS A 350 -15.96 22.44 -9.25
N PRO A 351 -16.27 22.22 -7.97
CA PRO A 351 -16.18 20.90 -7.37
C PRO A 351 -17.29 19.99 -7.90
N ASN A 352 -17.12 18.69 -7.79
CA ASN A 352 -18.19 17.70 -7.96
C ASN A 352 -18.72 17.17 -6.62
N ILE A 353 -17.99 17.42 -5.53
CA ILE A 353 -18.38 17.05 -4.17
C ILE A 353 -18.14 18.24 -3.24
N ILE A 354 -19.12 18.58 -2.39
CA ILE A 354 -18.97 19.57 -1.33
C ILE A 354 -19.24 18.92 0.03
N ILE A 355 -18.31 19.08 0.96
CA ILE A 355 -18.44 18.58 2.33
C ILE A 355 -18.52 19.76 3.31
N LEU A 356 -19.62 19.85 4.05
CA LEU A 356 -19.86 20.88 5.04
C LEU A 356 -19.75 20.27 6.44
N SER A 357 -18.72 20.66 7.19
CA SER A 357 -18.58 20.21 8.57
C SER A 357 -19.42 21.05 9.54
N LYS A 358 -19.95 20.39 10.58
CA LYS A 358 -20.71 21.03 11.64
C LYS A 358 -19.90 21.36 12.90
N GLY A 359 -18.58 21.19 12.85
CA GLY A 359 -17.75 21.16 14.05
C GLY A 359 -17.66 19.76 14.66
N VAL A 360 -16.71 19.61 15.58
CA VAL A 360 -16.43 18.40 16.37
C VAL A 360 -17.64 18.03 17.23
N LEU A 361 -18.35 19.03 17.79
CA LEU A 361 -19.54 18.84 18.62
C LEU A 361 -20.85 19.13 17.87
N SER A 362 -20.77 19.27 16.54
CA SER A 362 -21.92 19.51 15.65
C SER A 362 -22.74 20.76 16.00
N GLN A 363 -22.13 21.79 16.61
CA GLN A 363 -22.84 23.00 17.02
C GLN A 363 -23.05 23.98 15.86
N LEU A 364 -22.23 23.92 14.82
CA LEU A 364 -22.41 24.75 13.64
C LEU A 364 -23.59 24.23 12.80
N LYS A 365 -24.57 25.09 12.56
CA LYS A 365 -25.76 24.75 11.76
C LYS A 365 -25.46 24.79 10.27
N VAL A 366 -26.13 23.91 9.52
CA VAL A 366 -26.24 23.97 8.06
C VAL A 366 -27.73 23.96 7.76
N SER A 367 -28.24 25.03 7.16
CA SER A 367 -29.67 25.14 6.87
C SER A 367 -30.04 24.27 5.67
N GLN A 368 -31.26 23.71 5.68
CA GLN A 368 -31.78 22.98 4.52
C GLN A 368 -31.86 23.89 3.29
N SER A 369 -32.21 25.17 3.49
CA SER A 369 -32.23 26.16 2.40
C SER A 369 -30.89 26.33 1.69
N LEU A 370 -29.76 26.17 2.39
CA LEU A 370 -28.43 26.22 1.77
C LEU A 370 -28.16 24.97 0.93
N ILE A 371 -28.54 23.79 1.44
CA ILE A 371 -28.41 22.52 0.71
C ILE A 371 -29.27 22.55 -0.56
N ASP A 372 -30.52 23.01 -0.43
CA ASP A 372 -31.44 23.17 -1.55
C ASP A 372 -30.90 24.16 -2.58
N TYR A 373 -30.29 25.26 -2.13
CA TYR A 373 -29.62 26.23 -3.00
C TYR A 373 -28.49 25.58 -3.83
N ILE A 374 -27.64 24.75 -3.21
CA ILE A 374 -26.56 24.05 -3.91
C ILE A 374 -27.15 23.07 -4.94
N ASN A 375 -28.11 22.24 -4.52
CA ASN A 375 -28.72 21.21 -5.37
C ASN A 375 -29.50 21.82 -6.55
N GLN A 376 -30.16 22.96 -6.36
CA GLN A 376 -30.86 23.66 -7.44
C GLN A 376 -29.90 24.35 -8.40
N SER A 377 -28.84 24.97 -7.87
CA SER A 377 -27.88 25.72 -8.70
C SER A 377 -26.92 24.79 -9.44
N ASN A 378 -26.59 23.63 -8.84
CA ASN A 378 -25.62 22.67 -9.36
C ASN A 378 -26.05 21.22 -9.02
N PRO A 379 -27.04 20.66 -9.74
CA PRO A 379 -27.64 19.36 -9.42
C PRO A 379 -26.68 18.16 -9.53
N HIS A 380 -25.53 18.34 -10.20
CA HIS A 380 -24.50 17.30 -10.33
C HIS A 380 -23.53 17.25 -9.14
N ILE A 381 -23.59 18.22 -8.23
CA ILE A 381 -22.69 18.27 -7.08
C ILE A 381 -23.27 17.43 -5.94
N LYS A 382 -22.49 16.47 -5.45
CA LYS A 382 -22.84 15.69 -4.25
C LYS A 382 -22.53 16.51 -3.00
N VAL A 383 -23.57 16.84 -2.22
CA VAL A 383 -23.41 17.58 -0.95
C VAL A 383 -23.46 16.62 0.24
N MET A 384 -22.53 16.79 1.17
CA MET A 384 -22.47 16.03 2.43
C MET A 384 -22.37 16.97 3.61
N VAL A 385 -23.10 16.65 4.69
CA VAL A 385 -23.06 17.41 5.94
C VAL A 385 -22.69 16.46 7.07
N GLU A 386 -21.55 16.70 7.72
CA GLU A 386 -20.94 15.73 8.64
C GLU A 386 -20.29 16.39 9.86
N THR A 387 -19.95 15.58 10.87
CA THR A 387 -19.03 16.01 11.94
C THR A 387 -17.64 16.28 11.35
N SER A 388 -16.83 17.14 11.97
CA SER A 388 -15.50 17.46 11.44
C SER A 388 -14.61 16.23 11.28
N LYS A 389 -14.67 15.27 12.22
CA LYS A 389 -13.89 14.02 12.12
C LYS A 389 -14.27 13.19 10.90
N LYS A 390 -15.57 13.10 10.57
CA LYS A 390 -16.05 12.34 9.41
C LYS A 390 -15.85 13.13 8.11
N ALA A 391 -16.02 14.46 8.14
CA ALA A 391 -15.71 15.34 7.03
C ALA A 391 -14.23 15.25 6.61
N PHE A 392 -13.30 15.24 7.57
CA PHE A 392 -11.88 15.01 7.34
C PHE A 392 -11.62 13.69 6.58
N LYS A 393 -12.21 12.59 7.06
CA LYS A 393 -12.04 11.27 6.43
C LYS A 393 -12.58 11.24 5.01
N LEU A 394 -13.82 11.66 4.82
CA LEU A 394 -14.48 11.67 3.50
C LEU A 394 -13.78 12.60 2.52
N TYR A 395 -13.34 13.77 2.99
CA TYR A 395 -12.61 14.73 2.16
C TYR A 395 -11.33 14.10 1.60
N ASN A 396 -10.50 13.52 2.47
CA ASN A 396 -9.28 12.85 2.03
C ASN A 396 -9.60 11.65 1.15
N GLU A 397 -10.58 10.82 1.49
CA GLU A 397 -11.01 9.69 0.66
C GLU A 397 -11.32 10.14 -0.77
N TYR A 398 -12.16 11.15 -0.94
CA TYR A 398 -12.52 11.69 -2.25
C TYR A 398 -11.36 12.38 -2.96
N ALA A 399 -10.57 13.17 -2.24
CA ALA A 399 -9.38 13.83 -2.80
C ALA A 399 -8.37 12.79 -3.31
N ILE A 400 -8.22 11.65 -2.62
CA ILE A 400 -7.33 10.58 -3.06
C ILE A 400 -7.94 9.72 -4.19
N GLN A 401 -9.27 9.65 -4.27
CA GLN A 401 -9.97 9.07 -5.43
C GLN A 401 -9.85 9.96 -6.69
N GLY A 402 -9.30 11.17 -6.58
CA GLY A 402 -9.16 12.12 -7.68
C GLY A 402 -10.42 12.94 -7.95
N GLU A 403 -11.41 12.86 -7.04
CA GLU A 403 -12.61 13.67 -7.14
C GLU A 403 -12.30 15.14 -6.88
N ARG A 404 -13.02 16.02 -7.56
CA ARG A 404 -12.94 17.47 -7.36
C ARG A 404 -13.71 17.86 -6.09
N VAL A 405 -13.17 17.49 -4.94
CA VAL A 405 -13.82 17.71 -3.64
C VAL A 405 -13.47 19.08 -3.07
N ALA A 406 -14.48 19.80 -2.58
CA ALA A 406 -14.35 21.01 -1.79
C ALA A 406 -14.94 20.82 -0.39
N ALA A 407 -14.45 21.56 0.59
CA ALA A 407 -14.95 21.46 1.95
C ALA A 407 -14.85 22.75 2.76
N LEU A 408 -15.76 22.89 3.72
CA LEU A 408 -15.68 23.83 4.84
C LEU A 408 -15.45 23.03 6.13
N ILE A 409 -14.25 23.13 6.70
CA ILE A 409 -13.85 22.39 7.90
C ILE A 409 -13.72 23.35 9.09
N HIS A 410 -14.64 23.21 10.05
CA HIS A 410 -14.59 23.84 11.36
C HIS A 410 -13.96 22.87 12.36
N THR A 411 -12.88 23.25 13.03
CA THR A 411 -12.09 22.32 13.87
C THR A 411 -12.45 22.37 15.36
N THR A 412 -13.42 23.20 15.76
CA THR A 412 -13.90 23.30 17.15
C THR A 412 -15.37 22.88 17.27
N CYS A 413 -16.22 23.56 18.06
CA CYS A 413 -17.57 23.11 18.40
C CYS A 413 -18.58 23.15 17.26
#